data_AF-A0AAV4MCI5-F1
#
_entry.id   AF-A0AAV4MCI5-F1
#
_cell.length_a   1.000
_cell.length_b   1.000
_cell.length_c   1.000
_cell.angle_alpha   90.00
_cell.angle_beta   90.00
_cell.angle_gamma   90.00
#
_symmetry.space_group_name_H-M   'P 1'
#
loop_
_entity.id
_entity.type
_entity.pdbx_description
1 polymer ?
#
loop_
_entity_poly.entity_id
_entity_poly.type
_entity_poly.pdbx_seq_one_letter_code
_entity_poly.pdbx_strand_id
1 'polypeptide(L)'
;MEKKQRAEILKPIGKEDGSFSLNLRDSFSTILKYHFPRTPVHSQTTILQTPEEDLTETTPGELEAAVLNIKPKKASGPEGIPGEVVKEIYYANPEWSRTLLNHLLKDGVFPAAWKKARIALIPKDGRDHNHPSDFRPICILPCWGKILDKILAERLAFFLETRNLLNAKQFGFRKRKSTINALQAIKDFAQTAINNNQVSCIISINIQNAFNSANWQILKTKIFNLNIPVYLKKVLFSFLEDRKVTLGEVEQQYNKGIPQGSSLGPILWNIFINDILELDLGQDSHIQAFADDILIMFKAPATFHFSSTCTDPLNKIHTWIQDNNLFINNSKSHFTIVSKKNYSHIPTIKIGNHKIKLGLLSRHRSSVTCAFGLGEYSVFCITLLMGERSGSTSSWCPLGRLPCEVPPVTGTVYVLQFDRFSSSWVYPAPLLLISS
;
A
#
# COMPACT_ATOMS: atom_id res chain seq x y z
N MET A 1 -7.14 31.48 1.81
CA MET A 1 -5.74 31.55 1.37
C MET A 1 -5.55 30.59 0.20
N GLU A 2 -5.70 31.09 -1.03
CA GLU A 2 -5.38 30.35 -2.25
C GLU A 2 -3.86 30.19 -2.35
N LYS A 3 -3.35 28.97 -2.19
CA LYS A 3 -1.99 28.66 -2.62
C LYS A 3 -1.98 28.66 -4.15
N LYS A 4 -1.55 29.77 -4.74
CA LYS A 4 -1.07 29.82 -6.14
C LYS A 4 0.02 28.76 -6.27
N GLN A 5 -0.34 27.60 -6.84
CA GLN A 5 0.59 26.54 -7.17
C GLN A 5 1.44 27.05 -8.34
N ARG A 6 2.59 27.68 -8.04
CA ARG A 6 3.58 28.00 -9.07
C ARG A 6 3.92 26.67 -9.76
N ALA A 7 3.74 26.60 -11.07
CA ALA A 7 4.22 25.46 -11.84
C ALA A 7 5.75 25.44 -11.74
N GLU A 8 6.27 24.59 -10.86
CA GLU A 8 7.70 24.32 -10.82
C GLU A 8 8.10 23.70 -12.16
N ILE A 9 9.06 24.33 -12.84
CA ILE A 9 9.62 23.80 -14.08
C ILE A 9 10.30 22.48 -13.72
N LEU A 10 9.88 21.40 -14.37
CA LEU A 10 10.46 20.08 -14.17
C LEU A 10 11.96 20.14 -14.47
N LYS A 11 12.80 19.77 -13.49
CA LYS A 11 14.25 19.69 -13.68
C LYS A 11 14.62 18.52 -14.60
N PRO A 12 15.81 18.55 -15.22
CA PRO A 12 16.33 17.39 -15.95
C PRO A 12 16.34 16.14 -15.07
N ILE A 13 15.88 15.03 -15.64
CA ILE A 13 15.73 13.74 -14.97
C ILE A 13 16.91 12.84 -15.32
N GLY A 14 17.57 12.28 -14.30
CA GLY A 14 18.64 11.30 -14.46
C GLY A 14 18.13 10.00 -15.07
N LYS A 15 18.91 9.44 -15.99
CA LYS A 15 18.67 8.17 -16.68
C LYS A 15 19.53 7.06 -16.07
N GLU A 16 19.20 5.81 -16.41
CA GLU A 16 19.92 4.63 -15.93
C GLU A 16 21.38 4.57 -16.40
N ASP A 17 21.70 5.21 -17.53
CA ASP A 17 23.06 5.31 -18.09
C ASP A 17 23.92 6.41 -17.42
N GLY A 18 23.40 7.09 -16.40
CA GLY A 18 24.08 8.19 -15.69
C GLY A 18 23.99 9.54 -16.40
N SER A 19 23.38 9.63 -17.58
CA SER A 19 23.10 10.89 -18.27
C SER A 19 21.82 11.56 -17.74
N PHE A 20 21.59 12.82 -18.11
CA PHE A 20 20.36 13.54 -17.80
C PHE A 20 19.50 13.75 -19.05
N SER A 21 18.20 13.86 -18.86
CA SER A 21 17.26 14.17 -19.93
C SER A 21 17.57 15.51 -20.60
N LEU A 22 17.54 15.53 -21.92
CA LEU A 22 17.95 16.71 -22.72
C LEU A 22 16.88 17.80 -22.80
N ASN A 23 15.60 17.41 -22.69
CA ASN A 23 14.45 18.30 -22.78
C ASN A 23 13.25 17.74 -22.00
N LEU A 24 12.16 18.50 -21.96
CA LEU A 24 10.95 18.14 -21.22
C LEU A 24 10.33 16.83 -21.72
N ARG A 25 10.32 16.59 -23.04
CA ARG A 25 9.77 15.37 -23.65
C ARG A 25 10.59 14.14 -23.23
N ASP A 26 11.91 14.26 -23.21
CA ASP A 26 12.83 13.21 -22.76
C ASP A 26 12.69 12.95 -21.24
N SER A 27 12.47 14.02 -20.46
CA SER A 27 12.15 13.92 -19.02
C SER A 27 10.87 13.11 -18.79
N PHE A 28 9.80 13.44 -19.53
CA PHE A 28 8.53 12.71 -19.46
C PHE A 28 8.67 11.25 -19.87
N SER A 29 9.38 10.97 -20.97
CA SER A 29 9.67 9.60 -21.42
C SER A 29 10.42 8.81 -20.36
N THR A 30 11.43 9.39 -19.72
CA THR A 30 12.23 8.76 -18.66
C THR A 30 11.38 8.42 -17.44
N ILE A 31 10.53 9.37 -16.99
CA ILE A 31 9.60 9.15 -15.88
C ILE A 31 8.58 8.05 -16.21
N LEU A 32 7.99 8.08 -17.41
CA LEU A 32 7.01 7.09 -17.83
C LEU A 32 7.62 5.69 -17.95
N LYS A 33 8.83 5.56 -18.49
CA LYS A 33 9.53 4.27 -18.57
C LYS A 33 9.84 3.67 -17.20
N TYR A 34 10.19 4.51 -16.23
CA TYR A 34 10.47 4.07 -14.85
C TYR A 34 9.20 3.58 -14.13
N HIS A 35 8.12 4.36 -14.19
CA HIS A 35 6.89 4.06 -13.44
C HIS A 35 5.93 3.11 -14.14
N PHE A 36 5.92 3.11 -15.47
CA PHE A 36 5.03 2.31 -16.31
C PHE A 36 5.85 1.51 -17.34
N PRO A 37 6.67 0.56 -16.90
CA PRO A 37 7.54 -0.18 -17.81
C PRO A 37 6.70 -1.18 -18.61
N ARG A 38 7.19 -1.48 -19.81
CA ARG A 38 6.67 -2.58 -20.64
C ARG A 38 7.71 -3.69 -20.68
N THR A 39 7.41 -4.83 -20.07
CA THR A 39 8.26 -6.02 -20.12
C THR A 39 7.85 -6.91 -21.30
N PRO A 40 8.77 -7.69 -21.89
CA PRO A 40 8.41 -8.70 -22.88
C PRO A 40 7.37 -9.67 -22.29
N VAL A 41 6.30 -9.97 -23.04
CA VAL A 41 5.31 -10.94 -22.60
C VAL A 41 5.83 -12.34 -22.95
N HIS A 42 6.02 -13.17 -21.94
CA HIS A 42 6.29 -14.59 -22.11
C HIS A 42 5.06 -15.33 -21.59
N SER A 43 4.40 -16.07 -22.49
CA SER A 43 3.21 -16.91 -22.26
C SER A 43 1.85 -16.20 -22.35
N GLN A 44 0.97 -16.81 -23.15
CA GLN A 44 -0.46 -16.54 -23.21
C GLN A 44 -1.15 -17.40 -22.14
N THR A 45 -1.90 -16.76 -21.24
CA THR A 45 -2.79 -17.49 -20.34
C THR A 45 -4.06 -17.82 -21.11
N THR A 46 -4.18 -19.06 -21.57
CA THR A 46 -5.41 -19.57 -22.18
C THR A 46 -6.50 -19.60 -21.11
N ILE A 47 -7.53 -18.75 -21.27
CA ILE A 47 -8.71 -18.79 -20.43
C ILE A 47 -9.45 -20.10 -20.74
N LEU A 48 -9.33 -21.10 -19.88
CA LEU A 48 -10.16 -22.30 -19.95
C LEU A 48 -11.62 -21.90 -19.70
N GLN A 49 -12.51 -22.38 -20.57
CA GLN A 49 -13.94 -22.14 -20.49
C GLN A 49 -14.47 -22.56 -19.12
N THR A 50 -15.00 -21.59 -18.38
CA THR A 50 -15.71 -21.80 -17.13
C THR A 50 -17.22 -21.85 -17.43
N PRO A 51 -18.02 -22.65 -16.69
CA PRO A 51 -19.45 -22.73 -16.90
C PRO A 51 -20.12 -21.34 -16.81
N GLU A 52 -21.17 -21.13 -17.60
CA GLU A 52 -22.01 -19.93 -17.48
C GLU A 52 -22.73 -19.94 -16.12
N GLU A 53 -22.49 -18.91 -15.30
CA GLU A 53 -23.16 -18.66 -14.02
C GLU A 53 -23.51 -17.17 -13.86
N ASP A 54 -24.53 -16.91 -13.02
CA ASP A 54 -25.32 -15.69 -12.89
C ASP A 54 -24.51 -14.38 -12.91
N LEU A 55 -24.64 -13.66 -14.04
CA LEU A 55 -24.35 -12.24 -14.11
C LEU A 55 -25.31 -11.49 -13.18
N THR A 56 -24.77 -10.81 -12.18
CA THR A 56 -25.57 -9.86 -11.39
C THR A 56 -25.66 -8.53 -12.13
N GLU A 57 -26.85 -8.11 -12.54
CA GLU A 57 -27.06 -6.78 -13.12
C GLU A 57 -26.70 -5.67 -12.14
N THR A 58 -26.25 -4.53 -12.65
CA THR A 58 -26.03 -3.31 -11.87
C THR A 58 -27.35 -2.78 -11.36
N THR A 59 -27.48 -2.63 -10.04
CA THR A 59 -28.66 -2.02 -9.43
C THR A 59 -28.64 -0.49 -9.60
N PRO A 60 -29.80 0.18 -9.60
CA PRO A 60 -29.85 1.64 -9.63
C PRO A 60 -29.04 2.29 -8.50
N GLY A 61 -29.08 1.72 -7.30
CA GLY A 61 -28.33 2.22 -6.14
C GLY A 61 -26.82 2.07 -6.26
N GLU A 62 -26.32 0.96 -6.82
CA GLU A 62 -24.88 0.80 -7.11
C GLU A 62 -24.39 1.87 -8.11
N LEU A 63 -25.18 2.10 -9.17
CA LEU A 63 -24.87 3.10 -10.18
C LEU A 63 -24.88 4.51 -9.59
N GLU A 64 -25.95 4.86 -8.87
CA GLU A 64 -26.07 6.17 -8.22
C GLU A 64 -24.90 6.43 -7.27
N ALA A 65 -24.58 5.48 -6.40
CA ALA A 65 -23.46 5.59 -5.48
C ALA A 65 -22.11 5.79 -6.21
N ALA A 66 -21.89 5.09 -7.33
CA ALA A 66 -20.69 5.23 -8.13
C ALA A 66 -20.60 6.59 -8.83
N VAL A 67 -21.71 7.11 -9.36
CA VAL A 67 -21.79 8.43 -10.02
C VAL A 67 -21.60 9.56 -9.00
N LEU A 68 -22.27 9.48 -7.85
CA LEU A 68 -22.16 10.51 -6.80
C LEU A 68 -20.74 10.62 -6.23
N ASN A 69 -20.00 9.51 -6.21
CA ASN A 69 -18.59 9.47 -5.80
C ASN A 69 -17.66 10.26 -6.75
N ILE A 70 -18.08 10.57 -7.99
CA ILE A 70 -17.33 11.47 -8.85
C ILE A 70 -17.34 12.88 -8.25
N LYS A 71 -16.16 13.37 -7.86
CA LYS A 71 -16.01 14.73 -7.35
C LYS A 71 -16.11 15.75 -8.50
N PRO A 72 -16.97 16.77 -8.40
CA PRO A 72 -17.00 17.85 -9.39
C PRO A 72 -15.70 18.68 -9.32
N LYS A 73 -15.42 19.43 -10.38
CA LYS A 73 -14.29 20.35 -10.53
C LYS A 73 -12.93 19.66 -10.38
N LYS A 74 -12.87 18.36 -10.67
CA LYS A 74 -11.63 17.59 -10.75
C LYS A 74 -11.18 17.48 -12.19
N ALA A 75 -9.88 17.26 -12.35
CA ALA A 75 -9.24 17.11 -13.64
C ALA A 75 -9.87 15.94 -14.43
N SER A 76 -10.27 16.22 -15.68
CA SER A 76 -10.79 15.22 -16.60
C SER A 76 -9.70 14.24 -17.04
N GLY A 77 -10.12 13.01 -17.38
CA GLY A 77 -9.28 12.03 -18.06
C GLY A 77 -8.86 12.50 -19.47
N PRO A 78 -8.13 11.65 -20.22
CA PRO A 78 -7.64 11.99 -21.56
C PRO A 78 -8.72 12.41 -22.57
N GLU A 79 -9.96 11.96 -22.37
CA GLU A 79 -11.14 12.28 -23.19
C GLU A 79 -11.67 13.70 -22.99
N GLY A 80 -11.19 14.44 -21.99
CA GLY A 80 -11.62 15.81 -21.73
C GLY A 80 -13.00 15.96 -21.08
N ILE A 81 -13.80 14.89 -20.97
CA ILE A 81 -15.14 14.91 -20.37
C ILE A 81 -15.06 15.13 -18.84
N PRO A 82 -15.53 16.27 -18.32
CA PRO A 82 -15.55 16.53 -16.89
C PRO A 82 -16.56 15.64 -16.16
N GLY A 83 -16.37 15.49 -14.84
CA GLY A 83 -17.27 14.69 -14.01
C GLY A 83 -18.69 15.24 -13.98
N GLU A 84 -18.86 16.56 -14.10
CA GLU A 84 -20.13 17.27 -14.19
C GLU A 84 -20.94 16.81 -15.39
N VAL A 85 -20.32 16.73 -16.57
CA VAL A 85 -21.01 16.28 -17.79
C VAL A 85 -21.49 14.85 -17.64
N VAL A 86 -20.69 13.97 -17.01
CA VAL A 86 -21.10 12.60 -16.73
C VAL A 86 -22.28 12.54 -15.77
N LYS A 87 -22.32 13.41 -14.76
CA LYS A 87 -23.47 13.52 -13.84
C LYS A 87 -24.72 14.01 -14.56
N GLU A 88 -24.62 15.01 -15.42
CA GLU A 88 -25.75 15.49 -16.22
C GLU A 88 -26.28 14.41 -17.16
N ILE A 89 -25.41 13.65 -17.83
CA ILE A 89 -25.82 12.50 -18.66
C ILE A 89 -26.55 11.46 -17.81
N TYR A 90 -26.03 11.14 -16.63
CA TYR A 90 -26.67 10.22 -15.71
C TYR A 90 -28.06 10.72 -15.27
N TYR A 91 -28.19 11.98 -14.85
CA TYR A 91 -29.49 12.53 -14.41
C TYR A 91 -30.50 12.64 -15.55
N ALA A 92 -30.03 12.90 -16.78
CA ALA A 92 -30.89 12.93 -17.95
C ALA A 92 -31.41 11.53 -18.32
N ASN A 93 -30.58 10.48 -18.20
CA ASN A 93 -30.99 9.11 -18.49
C ASN A 93 -30.18 8.07 -17.66
N PRO A 94 -30.65 7.74 -16.44
CA PRO A 94 -30.00 6.74 -15.59
C PRO A 94 -29.99 5.34 -16.22
N GLU A 95 -31.07 4.97 -16.90
CA GLU A 95 -31.24 3.63 -17.49
C GLU A 95 -30.32 3.39 -18.67
N TRP A 96 -30.02 4.40 -19.48
CA TRP A 96 -29.02 4.30 -20.54
C TRP A 96 -27.64 3.96 -19.96
N SER A 97 -27.26 4.66 -18.89
CA SER A 97 -25.99 4.46 -18.18
C SER A 97 -25.91 3.06 -17.58
N ARG A 98 -26.99 2.59 -16.97
CA ARG A 98 -27.12 1.24 -16.40
C ARG A 98 -27.01 0.16 -17.48
N THR A 99 -27.73 0.34 -18.59
CA THR A 99 -27.74 -0.58 -19.73
C THR A 99 -26.34 -0.70 -20.35
N LEU A 100 -25.64 0.42 -20.53
CA LEU A 100 -24.25 0.43 -21.00
C LEU A 100 -23.34 -0.41 -20.11
N LEU A 101 -23.39 -0.18 -18.79
CA LEU A 101 -22.54 -0.90 -17.84
C LEU A 101 -22.87 -2.39 -17.77
N ASN A 102 -24.15 -2.76 -17.83
CA ASN A 102 -24.57 -4.17 -17.85
C ASN A 102 -24.09 -4.91 -19.09
N HIS A 103 -24.12 -4.28 -20.27
CA HIS A 103 -23.53 -4.88 -21.48
C HIS A 103 -22.03 -5.12 -21.32
N LEU A 104 -21.28 -4.14 -20.78
CA LEU A 104 -19.84 -4.31 -20.53
C LEU A 104 -19.53 -5.44 -19.54
N LEU A 105 -20.34 -5.58 -18.49
CA LEU A 105 -20.20 -6.67 -17.52
C LEU A 105 -20.51 -8.03 -18.14
N LYS A 106 -21.57 -8.12 -18.95
CA LYS A 106 -21.97 -9.33 -19.66
C LYS A 106 -20.88 -9.79 -20.63
N ASP A 107 -20.33 -8.86 -21.39
CA ASP A 107 -19.29 -9.15 -22.38
C ASP A 107 -17.92 -9.40 -21.73
N GLY A 108 -17.76 -9.03 -20.45
CA GLY A 108 -16.48 -9.19 -19.75
C GLY A 108 -15.43 -8.14 -20.17
N VAL A 109 -15.87 -6.97 -20.65
CA VAL A 109 -15.00 -5.99 -21.30
C VAL A 109 -14.82 -4.74 -20.44
N PHE A 110 -13.56 -4.35 -20.23
CA PHE A 110 -13.21 -3.00 -19.80
C PHE A 110 -12.79 -2.19 -21.05
N PRO A 111 -13.55 -1.14 -21.46
CA PRO A 111 -13.32 -0.45 -22.73
C PRO A 111 -11.92 0.11 -22.92
N ALA A 112 -11.39 0.03 -24.14
CA ALA A 112 -10.08 0.58 -24.52
C ALA A 112 -9.97 2.09 -24.23
N ALA A 113 -11.02 2.86 -24.51
CA ALA A 113 -11.07 4.28 -24.20
C ALA A 113 -10.85 4.55 -22.69
N TRP A 114 -11.33 3.66 -21.83
CA TRP A 114 -11.24 3.80 -20.37
C TRP A 114 -9.92 3.27 -19.78
N LYS A 115 -9.10 2.60 -20.60
CA LYS A 115 -7.76 2.08 -20.26
C LYS A 115 -6.64 3.10 -20.46
N LYS A 116 -6.95 4.28 -21.02
CA LYS A 116 -6.01 5.39 -21.18
C LYS A 116 -6.11 6.34 -20.00
N ALA A 117 -4.99 6.63 -19.34
CA ALA A 117 -4.93 7.55 -18.20
C ALA A 117 -4.00 8.73 -18.48
N ARG A 118 -4.32 9.90 -17.94
CA ARG A 118 -3.40 11.05 -17.96
C ARG A 118 -2.64 11.11 -16.63
N ILE A 119 -1.33 11.27 -16.68
CA ILE A 119 -0.48 11.33 -15.49
C ILE A 119 -0.42 12.75 -14.95
N ALA A 120 -0.67 12.90 -13.65
CA ALA A 120 -0.27 14.04 -12.87
C ALA A 120 0.88 13.64 -11.94
N LEU A 121 2.01 14.32 -12.03
CA LEU A 121 3.16 14.08 -11.17
C LEU A 121 3.00 14.86 -9.87
N ILE A 122 3.08 14.16 -8.74
CA ILE A 122 3.17 14.78 -7.42
C ILE A 122 4.61 14.63 -6.93
N PRO A 123 5.37 15.73 -6.75
CA PRO A 123 6.72 15.65 -6.21
C PRO A 123 6.71 15.15 -4.76
N LYS A 124 7.72 14.36 -4.38
CA LYS A 124 7.94 13.95 -2.99
C LYS A 124 8.66 15.06 -2.25
N ASP A 125 8.16 15.43 -1.07
CA ASP A 125 8.76 16.49 -0.26
C ASP A 125 10.22 16.16 0.14
N GLY A 126 11.08 17.19 0.15
CA GLY A 126 12.47 17.08 0.60
C GLY A 126 13.39 16.28 -0.34
N ARG A 127 13.07 16.22 -1.63
CA ARG A 127 13.88 15.59 -2.67
C ARG A 127 14.34 16.63 -3.69
N ASP A 128 15.42 16.32 -4.40
CA ASP A 128 15.99 17.22 -5.41
C ASP A 128 15.16 17.27 -6.71
N HIS A 129 14.26 16.30 -6.88
CA HIS A 129 13.33 16.14 -8.01
C HIS A 129 14.06 15.96 -9.35
N ASN A 130 15.20 15.28 -9.30
CA ASN A 130 16.03 14.97 -10.46
C ASN A 130 16.02 13.47 -10.82
N HIS A 131 15.31 12.64 -10.06
CA HIS A 131 15.19 11.21 -10.33
C HIS A 131 13.71 10.82 -10.49
N PRO A 132 13.35 9.87 -11.38
CA PRO A 132 11.96 9.46 -11.56
C PRO A 132 11.26 9.07 -10.26
N SER A 133 11.97 8.33 -9.39
CA SER A 133 11.45 7.87 -8.09
C SER A 133 11.08 9.00 -7.12
N ASP A 134 11.49 10.24 -7.37
CA ASP A 134 11.13 11.42 -6.57
C ASP A 134 9.70 11.90 -6.86
N PHE A 135 9.03 11.36 -7.88
CA PHE A 135 7.66 11.69 -8.22
C PHE A 135 6.71 10.54 -7.92
N ARG A 136 5.45 10.88 -7.63
CA ARG A 136 4.32 9.95 -7.59
C ARG A 136 3.43 10.20 -8.80
N PRO A 137 3.29 9.24 -9.72
CA PRO A 137 2.44 9.41 -10.87
C PRO A 137 0.99 9.03 -10.52
N ILE A 138 0.12 10.03 -10.42
CA ILE A 138 -1.32 9.80 -10.25
C ILE A 138 -1.97 9.61 -11.63
N CYS A 139 -2.66 8.50 -11.80
CA CYS A 139 -3.44 8.17 -12.99
C CYS A 139 -4.81 8.86 -12.92
N ILE A 140 -4.97 9.93 -13.68
CA ILE A 140 -6.27 10.56 -13.91
C ILE A 140 -7.03 9.71 -14.93
N LEU A 141 -7.92 8.86 -14.42
CA LEU A 141 -8.76 7.97 -15.22
C LEU A 141 -9.98 8.70 -15.81
N PRO A 142 -10.47 8.24 -16.99
CA PRO A 142 -11.78 8.53 -17.56
C PRO A 142 -12.93 8.46 -16.56
N CYS A 143 -13.90 9.36 -16.67
CA CYS A 143 -14.98 9.47 -15.69
C CYS A 143 -15.89 8.24 -15.72
N TRP A 144 -16.29 7.79 -16.92
CA TRP A 144 -17.04 6.53 -17.08
C TRP A 144 -16.22 5.31 -16.65
N GLY A 145 -14.91 5.32 -16.94
CA GLY A 145 -13.98 4.31 -16.46
C GLY A 145 -13.96 4.22 -14.93
N LYS A 146 -13.99 5.35 -14.22
CA LYS A 146 -14.06 5.42 -12.75
C LYS A 146 -15.38 4.87 -12.20
N ILE A 147 -16.50 5.06 -12.90
CA ILE A 147 -17.81 4.50 -12.49
C ILE A 147 -17.75 2.98 -12.54
N LEU A 148 -17.35 2.41 -13.68
CA LEU A 148 -17.22 0.96 -13.82
C LEU A 148 -16.20 0.38 -12.83
N ASP A 149 -15.03 1.02 -12.71
CA ASP A 149 -13.99 0.67 -11.73
C ASP A 149 -14.54 0.66 -10.30
N LYS A 150 -15.33 1.66 -9.90
CA LYS A 150 -15.96 1.73 -8.58
C LYS A 150 -16.97 0.61 -8.35
N ILE A 151 -17.83 0.32 -9.31
CA ILE A 151 -18.82 -0.77 -9.21
C ILE A 151 -18.10 -2.11 -9.06
N LEU A 152 -17.10 -2.39 -9.91
CA LEU A 152 -16.29 -3.60 -9.83
C LEU A 152 -15.56 -3.72 -8.49
N ALA A 153 -15.01 -2.61 -7.99
CA ALA A 153 -14.32 -2.57 -6.71
C ALA A 153 -15.26 -2.93 -5.54
N GLU A 154 -16.46 -2.34 -5.48
CA GLU A 154 -17.42 -2.64 -4.42
C GLU A 154 -17.88 -4.09 -4.46
N ARG A 155 -18.18 -4.62 -5.66
CA ARG A 155 -18.59 -6.02 -5.86
C ARG A 155 -17.47 -7.00 -5.49
N LEU A 156 -16.26 -6.74 -5.95
CA LEU A 156 -15.10 -7.58 -5.65
C LEU A 156 -14.78 -7.56 -4.15
N ALA A 157 -14.75 -6.39 -3.52
CA ALA A 157 -14.54 -6.28 -2.08
C ALA A 157 -15.63 -7.01 -1.29
N PHE A 158 -16.91 -6.86 -1.67
CA PHE A 158 -18.01 -7.59 -1.04
C PHE A 158 -17.80 -9.10 -1.12
N PHE A 159 -17.48 -9.61 -2.30
CA PHE A 159 -17.26 -11.05 -2.51
C PHE A 159 -16.07 -11.59 -1.69
N LEU A 160 -14.95 -10.87 -1.70
CA LEU A 160 -13.74 -11.25 -0.96
C LEU A 160 -13.97 -11.28 0.56
N GLU A 161 -14.66 -10.28 1.09
CA GLU A 161 -14.92 -10.18 2.53
C GLU A 161 -15.99 -11.19 2.98
N THR A 162 -17.10 -11.33 2.24
CA THR A 162 -18.18 -12.28 2.61
C THR A 162 -17.74 -13.73 2.57
N ARG A 163 -16.77 -14.08 1.73
CA ARG A 163 -16.19 -15.43 1.65
C ARG A 163 -14.86 -15.58 2.39
N ASN A 164 -14.44 -14.58 3.16
CA ASN A 164 -13.18 -14.59 3.91
C ASN A 164 -11.95 -14.95 3.06
N LEU A 165 -11.90 -14.49 1.80
CA LEU A 165 -10.83 -14.80 0.86
C LEU A 165 -9.58 -13.92 1.06
N LEU A 166 -9.69 -12.86 1.88
CA LEU A 166 -8.54 -12.04 2.29
C LEU A 166 -8.08 -12.41 3.70
N ASN A 167 -6.79 -12.64 3.83
CA ASN A 167 -6.16 -13.04 5.08
C ASN A 167 -6.43 -12.02 6.19
N ALA A 168 -6.81 -12.48 7.38
CA ALA A 168 -7.17 -11.63 8.52
C ALA A 168 -6.03 -10.70 8.98
N LYS A 169 -4.77 -11.03 8.63
CA LYS A 169 -3.54 -10.29 8.92
C LYS A 169 -3.29 -9.14 7.92
N GLN A 170 -4.14 -8.94 6.92
CA GLN A 170 -4.17 -7.73 6.09
C GLN A 170 -5.10 -6.70 6.73
N PHE A 171 -4.57 -5.51 7.00
CA PHE A 171 -5.30 -4.41 7.62
C PHE A 171 -5.53 -3.21 6.69
N GLY A 172 -4.71 -3.06 5.64
CA GLY A 172 -4.81 -1.96 4.69
C GLY A 172 -5.90 -2.19 3.65
N PHE A 173 -6.53 -1.09 3.21
CA PHE A 173 -7.55 -1.08 2.15
C PHE A 173 -8.74 -2.04 2.35
N ARG A 174 -9.04 -2.40 3.59
CA ARG A 174 -10.18 -3.25 3.93
C ARG A 174 -11.20 -2.47 4.72
N LYS A 175 -12.47 -2.74 4.45
CA LYS A 175 -13.56 -2.16 5.24
C LYS A 175 -13.45 -2.68 6.67
N ARG A 176 -13.69 -1.80 7.66
CA ARG A 176 -13.67 -2.14 9.11
C ARG A 176 -12.31 -2.60 9.64
N LYS A 177 -11.23 -2.41 8.88
CA LYS A 177 -9.84 -2.53 9.36
C LYS A 177 -9.21 -1.15 9.33
N SER A 178 -8.37 -0.89 10.32
CA SER A 178 -7.71 0.40 10.52
C SER A 178 -6.26 0.20 10.90
N THR A 179 -5.49 1.29 10.84
CA THR A 179 -4.14 1.35 11.43
C THR A 179 -4.17 0.96 12.89
N ILE A 180 -5.18 1.37 13.65
CA ILE A 180 -5.37 1.02 15.08
C ILE A 180 -5.41 -0.50 15.26
N ASN A 181 -6.15 -1.23 14.42
CA ASN A 181 -6.22 -2.70 14.53
C ASN A 181 -4.86 -3.36 14.23
N ALA A 182 -4.11 -2.84 13.25
CA ALA A 182 -2.77 -3.33 12.94
C ALA A 182 -1.81 -3.09 14.11
N LEU A 183 -1.90 -1.92 14.75
CA LEU A 183 -1.07 -1.55 15.90
C LEU A 183 -1.41 -2.38 17.14
N GLN A 184 -2.69 -2.64 17.37
CA GLN A 184 -3.14 -3.52 18.46
C GLN A 184 -2.49 -4.91 18.34
N ALA A 185 -2.47 -5.49 17.15
CA ALA A 185 -1.82 -6.78 16.93
C ALA A 185 -0.32 -6.77 17.25
N ILE A 186 0.39 -5.68 16.92
CA ILE A 186 1.81 -5.51 17.28
C ILE A 186 1.97 -5.38 18.80
N LYS A 187 1.11 -4.58 19.45
CA LYS A 187 1.09 -4.39 20.89
C LYS A 187 0.90 -5.72 21.61
N ASP A 188 -0.12 -6.49 21.23
CA ASP A 188 -0.46 -7.77 21.86
C ASP A 188 0.67 -8.78 21.70
N PHE A 189 1.29 -8.83 20.51
CA PHE A 189 2.45 -9.68 20.25
C PHE A 189 3.62 -9.34 21.16
N ALA A 190 3.99 -8.05 21.24
CA ALA A 190 5.08 -7.57 22.07
C ALA A 190 4.81 -7.76 23.56
N GLN A 191 3.58 -7.49 24.01
CA GLN A 191 3.15 -7.65 25.40
C GLN A 191 3.22 -9.11 25.83
N THR A 192 2.79 -10.03 24.97
CA THR A 192 2.90 -11.47 25.22
C THR A 192 4.36 -11.90 25.42
N ALA A 193 5.27 -11.40 24.57
CA ALA A 193 6.69 -11.69 24.72
C ALA A 193 7.24 -11.18 26.06
N ILE A 194 6.88 -9.96 26.45
CA ILE A 194 7.32 -9.35 27.72
C ILE A 194 6.82 -10.15 28.91
N ASN A 195 5.56 -10.57 28.90
CA ASN A 195 4.95 -11.37 29.98
C ASN A 195 5.67 -12.72 30.13
N ASN A 196 6.18 -13.28 29.04
CA ASN A 196 6.95 -14.52 29.01
C ASN A 196 8.46 -14.32 29.25
N ASN A 197 8.89 -13.13 29.69
CA ASN A 197 10.31 -12.76 29.84
C ASN A 197 11.15 -12.90 28.55
N GLN A 198 10.50 -12.79 27.39
CA GLN A 198 11.13 -12.79 26.07
C GLN A 198 11.32 -11.36 25.55
N VAL A 199 12.06 -11.27 24.45
CA VAL A 199 12.29 -10.07 23.66
C VAL A 199 11.54 -10.21 22.34
N SER A 200 11.05 -9.10 21.78
CA SER A 200 10.47 -9.06 20.43
C SER A 200 11.40 -8.38 19.43
N CYS A 201 11.48 -8.91 18.23
CA CYS A 201 12.09 -8.27 17.06
C CYS A 201 11.01 -8.02 16.02
N ILE A 202 10.80 -6.75 15.65
CA ILE A 202 9.83 -6.32 14.65
C ILE A 202 10.61 -5.86 13.42
N ILE A 203 10.42 -6.53 12.30
CA ILE A 203 11.05 -6.24 11.02
C ILE A 203 10.00 -5.60 10.11
N SER A 204 10.31 -4.41 9.61
CA SER A 204 9.53 -3.70 8.62
C SER A 204 10.17 -3.84 7.25
N ILE A 205 9.46 -4.48 6.33
CA ILE A 205 9.83 -4.62 4.92
C ILE A 205 8.99 -3.64 4.12
N ASN A 206 9.67 -2.78 3.37
CA ASN A 206 9.03 -1.88 2.42
C ASN A 206 9.29 -2.38 0.99
N ILE A 207 8.22 -2.62 0.23
CA ILE A 207 8.33 -3.03 -1.18
C ILE A 207 8.59 -1.83 -2.07
N GLN A 208 9.62 -1.91 -2.92
CA GLN A 208 9.97 -0.87 -3.86
C GLN A 208 8.87 -0.72 -4.92
N ASN A 209 8.29 0.49 -4.99
CA ASN A 209 7.33 0.87 -6.02
C ASN A 209 6.13 -0.11 -6.13
N ALA A 210 5.71 -0.67 -5.00
CA ALA A 210 4.75 -1.76 -4.84
C ALA A 210 3.63 -1.81 -5.91
N PHE A 211 2.74 -0.82 -5.93
CA PHE A 211 1.61 -0.76 -6.86
C PHE A 211 2.04 -0.83 -8.33
N ASN A 212 3.15 -0.19 -8.71
CA ASN A 212 3.63 -0.18 -10.09
C ASN A 212 4.44 -1.43 -10.46
N SER A 213 4.85 -2.22 -9.46
CA SER A 213 5.65 -3.44 -9.62
C SER A 213 4.79 -4.69 -9.82
N ALA A 214 3.50 -4.67 -9.46
CA ALA A 214 2.61 -5.83 -9.54
C ALA A 214 2.52 -6.41 -10.97
N ASN A 215 3.09 -7.59 -11.20
CA ASN A 215 3.07 -8.25 -12.49
C ASN A 215 1.65 -8.73 -12.85
N TRP A 216 1.15 -8.37 -14.03
CA TRP A 216 -0.22 -8.68 -14.43
C TRP A 216 -0.47 -10.17 -14.62
N GLN A 217 0.48 -10.95 -15.12
CA GLN A 217 0.27 -12.40 -15.29
C GLN A 217 0.17 -13.09 -13.94
N ILE A 218 1.06 -12.75 -13.01
CA ILE A 218 1.01 -13.26 -11.63
C ILE A 218 -0.32 -12.86 -10.97
N LEU A 219 -0.73 -11.60 -11.10
CA LEU A 219 -2.01 -11.12 -10.57
C LEU A 219 -3.20 -11.86 -11.19
N LYS A 220 -3.21 -12.07 -12.51
CA LYS A 220 -4.26 -12.83 -13.21
C LYS A 220 -4.32 -14.27 -12.72
N THR A 221 -3.18 -14.95 -12.52
CA THR A 221 -3.13 -16.29 -11.93
C THR A 221 -3.72 -16.30 -10.53
N LYS A 222 -3.38 -15.33 -9.68
CA LYS A 222 -3.96 -15.20 -8.34
C LYS A 222 -5.48 -14.99 -8.40
N ILE A 223 -5.97 -14.10 -9.28
CA ILE A 223 -7.41 -13.87 -9.51
C ILE A 223 -8.11 -15.14 -10.04
N PHE A 224 -7.46 -15.86 -10.94
CA PHE A 224 -8.00 -17.09 -11.53
C PHE A 224 -8.26 -18.15 -10.46
N ASN A 225 -7.31 -18.30 -9.53
CA ASN A 225 -7.36 -19.25 -8.42
C ASN A 225 -8.38 -18.85 -7.34
N LEU A 226 -8.84 -17.60 -7.31
CA LEU A 226 -9.95 -17.21 -6.45
C LEU A 226 -11.26 -17.73 -7.03
N ASN A 227 -12.13 -18.26 -6.17
CA ASN A 227 -13.47 -18.69 -6.56
C ASN A 227 -14.46 -17.51 -6.68
N ILE A 228 -14.08 -16.44 -7.41
CA ILE A 228 -14.95 -15.29 -7.72
C ILE A 228 -15.78 -15.53 -8.99
N PRO A 229 -16.92 -14.83 -9.18
CA PRO A 229 -17.76 -14.96 -10.36
C PRO A 229 -16.99 -14.77 -11.68
N VAL A 230 -17.34 -15.58 -12.69
CA VAL A 230 -16.66 -15.61 -13.99
C VAL A 230 -16.70 -14.25 -14.69
N TYR A 231 -17.84 -13.55 -14.66
CA TYR A 231 -17.95 -12.22 -15.27
C TYR A 231 -16.97 -11.22 -14.64
N LEU A 232 -16.79 -11.26 -13.32
CA LEU A 232 -15.79 -10.41 -12.64
C LEU A 232 -14.37 -10.77 -13.08
N LYS A 233 -14.01 -12.05 -13.16
CA LYS A 233 -12.69 -12.48 -13.67
C LYS A 233 -12.44 -11.93 -15.08
N LYS A 234 -13.41 -12.06 -16.00
CA LYS A 234 -13.30 -11.57 -17.37
C LYS A 234 -13.05 -10.06 -17.42
N VAL A 235 -13.89 -9.26 -16.74
CA VAL A 235 -13.72 -7.80 -16.72
C VAL A 235 -12.41 -7.38 -16.04
N LEU A 236 -11.98 -8.07 -14.97
CA LEU A 236 -10.70 -7.80 -14.30
C LEU A 236 -9.50 -8.15 -15.20
N PHE A 237 -9.58 -9.23 -15.98
CA PHE A 237 -8.54 -9.59 -16.94
C PHE A 237 -8.47 -8.54 -18.05
N SER A 238 -9.63 -8.13 -18.57
CA SER A 238 -9.72 -7.02 -19.51
C SER A 238 -9.14 -5.74 -18.90
N PHE A 239 -9.42 -5.41 -17.64
CA PHE A 239 -8.88 -4.23 -16.95
C PHE A 239 -7.33 -4.23 -16.89
N LEU A 240 -6.71 -5.41 -16.79
CA LEU A 240 -5.26 -5.63 -16.72
C LEU A 240 -4.64 -5.93 -18.11
N GLU A 241 -5.14 -5.29 -19.16
CA GLU A 241 -4.64 -5.41 -20.54
C GLU A 241 -4.68 -4.07 -21.27
N ASP A 242 -3.79 -3.91 -22.25
CA ASP A 242 -3.76 -2.79 -23.22
C ASP A 242 -3.90 -1.39 -22.62
N ARG A 243 -3.30 -1.19 -21.45
CA ARG A 243 -3.34 0.11 -20.78
C ARG A 243 -2.27 1.05 -21.31
N LYS A 244 -2.63 2.32 -21.34
CA LYS A 244 -1.79 3.42 -21.82
C LYS A 244 -1.81 4.57 -20.84
N VAL A 245 -0.70 5.25 -20.72
CA VAL A 245 -0.57 6.49 -19.92
C VAL A 245 -0.03 7.61 -20.79
N THR A 246 -0.47 8.84 -20.53
CA THR A 246 0.06 10.04 -21.17
C THR A 246 0.60 11.04 -20.16
N LEU A 247 1.76 11.63 -20.45
CA LEU A 247 2.35 12.73 -19.70
C LEU A 247 2.81 13.80 -20.69
N GLY A 248 2.13 14.95 -20.69
CA GLY A 248 2.24 15.91 -21.78
C GLY A 248 1.88 15.25 -23.11
N GLU A 249 2.78 15.34 -24.08
CA GLU A 249 2.63 14.77 -25.43
C GLU A 249 3.16 13.34 -25.56
N VAL A 250 3.74 12.77 -24.49
CA VAL A 250 4.32 11.43 -24.51
C VAL A 250 3.27 10.40 -24.09
N GLU A 251 3.06 9.38 -24.93
CA GLU A 251 2.24 8.21 -24.62
C GLU A 251 3.15 6.99 -24.38
N GLN A 252 2.80 6.18 -23.39
CA GLN A 252 3.49 4.92 -23.05
C GLN A 252 2.46 3.81 -22.82
N GLN A 253 2.64 2.68 -23.49
CA GLN A 253 1.94 1.43 -23.15
C GLN A 253 2.74 0.69 -22.10
N TYR A 254 2.05 0.05 -21.15
CA TYR A 254 2.67 -0.66 -20.05
C TYR A 254 1.91 -1.96 -19.75
N ASN A 255 2.57 -2.89 -19.07
CA ASN A 255 2.00 -4.22 -18.80
C ASN A 255 2.33 -4.79 -17.41
N LYS A 256 2.68 -3.91 -16.47
CA LYS A 256 2.76 -4.23 -15.05
C LYS A 256 2.33 -3.01 -14.24
N GLY A 257 1.87 -3.28 -13.03
CA GLY A 257 1.44 -2.27 -12.10
C GLY A 257 -0.04 -1.92 -12.19
N ILE A 258 -0.56 -1.40 -11.10
CA ILE A 258 -1.94 -1.06 -10.88
C ILE A 258 -2.08 0.47 -10.95
N PRO A 259 -3.02 1.03 -11.74
CA PRO A 259 -3.17 2.48 -11.86
C PRO A 259 -3.41 3.17 -10.50
N GLN A 260 -2.52 4.08 -10.11
CA GLN A 260 -2.66 4.87 -8.87
C GLN A 260 -3.80 5.88 -9.03
N GLY A 261 -4.93 5.64 -8.36
CA GLY A 261 -6.17 6.41 -8.53
C GLY A 261 -7.36 5.56 -8.98
N SER A 262 -7.13 4.27 -9.26
CA SER A 262 -8.19 3.28 -9.46
C SER A 262 -8.83 2.86 -8.12
N SER A 263 -10.14 2.63 -8.12
CA SER A 263 -10.87 2.07 -6.96
C SER A 263 -10.61 0.57 -6.78
N LEU A 264 -10.45 -0.18 -7.87
CA LEU A 264 -10.02 -1.58 -7.87
C LEU A 264 -8.59 -1.73 -7.37
N GLY A 265 -7.74 -0.73 -7.61
CA GLY A 265 -6.31 -0.88 -7.42
C GLY A 265 -5.88 -1.37 -6.03
N PRO A 266 -6.37 -0.76 -4.93
CA PRO A 266 -6.13 -1.25 -3.58
C PRO A 266 -6.57 -2.70 -3.32
N ILE A 267 -7.71 -3.11 -3.90
CA ILE A 267 -8.26 -4.47 -3.73
C ILE A 267 -7.40 -5.48 -4.49
N LEU A 268 -7.01 -5.14 -5.72
CA LEU A 268 -6.11 -5.95 -6.53
C LEU A 268 -4.73 -6.12 -5.88
N TRP A 269 -4.23 -5.07 -5.22
CA TRP A 269 -3.00 -5.18 -4.42
C TRP A 269 -3.18 -6.15 -3.24
N ASN A 270 -4.29 -6.05 -2.50
CA ASN A 270 -4.57 -6.98 -1.42
C ASN A 270 -4.64 -8.44 -1.89
N ILE A 271 -5.24 -8.71 -3.06
CA ILE A 271 -5.20 -10.03 -3.69
C ILE A 271 -3.77 -10.44 -4.02
N PHE A 272 -2.97 -9.53 -4.59
CA PHE A 272 -1.59 -9.81 -5.02
C PHE A 272 -0.71 -10.31 -3.87
N ILE A 273 -0.78 -9.63 -2.72
CA ILE A 273 0.06 -9.94 -1.56
C ILE A 273 -0.56 -10.95 -0.59
N ASN A 274 -1.78 -11.42 -0.83
CA ASN A 274 -2.54 -12.18 0.18
C ASN A 274 -1.82 -13.44 0.68
N ASP A 275 -1.20 -14.17 -0.23
CA ASP A 275 -0.55 -15.47 0.02
C ASP A 275 0.76 -15.34 0.81
N ILE A 276 1.43 -14.18 0.83
CA ILE A 276 2.58 -13.99 1.73
C ILE A 276 2.16 -14.09 3.21
N LEU A 277 0.92 -13.73 3.53
CA LEU A 277 0.39 -13.71 4.90
C LEU A 277 -0.01 -15.12 5.39
N GLU A 278 -0.01 -16.10 4.48
CA GLU A 278 -0.30 -17.50 4.73
C GLU A 278 0.97 -18.32 4.97
N LEU A 279 2.15 -17.76 4.71
CA LEU A 279 3.42 -18.43 4.97
C LEU A 279 3.53 -18.85 6.44
N ASP A 280 3.85 -20.12 6.67
CA ASP A 280 4.21 -20.61 8.00
C ASP A 280 5.65 -20.19 8.34
N LEU A 281 5.75 -19.28 9.30
CA LEU A 281 7.00 -18.71 9.79
C LEU A 281 7.43 -19.32 11.16
N GLY A 282 6.66 -20.27 11.71
CA GLY A 282 6.91 -20.91 13.00
C GLY A 282 6.12 -20.30 14.18
N GLN A 283 6.09 -21.01 15.32
CA GLN A 283 5.21 -20.68 16.46
C GLN A 283 5.51 -19.33 17.13
N ASP A 284 6.78 -18.92 17.20
CA ASP A 284 7.20 -17.65 17.83
C ASP A 284 7.25 -16.48 16.85
N SER A 285 6.45 -16.54 15.79
CA SER A 285 6.44 -15.54 14.72
C SER A 285 5.03 -15.06 14.37
N HIS A 286 4.96 -13.86 13.81
CA HIS A 286 3.73 -13.31 13.25
C HIS A 286 4.06 -12.44 12.05
N ILE A 287 3.21 -12.46 11.04
CA ILE A 287 3.28 -11.57 9.88
C ILE A 287 1.98 -10.79 9.76
N GLN A 288 2.07 -9.54 9.36
CA GLN A 288 0.92 -8.73 8.98
C GLN A 288 1.28 -7.73 7.90
N ALA A 289 0.27 -7.24 7.19
CA ALA A 289 0.44 -6.18 6.21
C ALA A 289 -0.54 -5.04 6.45
N PHE A 290 -0.10 -3.84 6.08
CA PHE A 290 -0.97 -2.69 5.88
C PHE A 290 -0.61 -2.10 4.52
N ALA A 291 -1.48 -2.30 3.53
CA ALA A 291 -1.19 -1.89 2.15
C ALA A 291 0.11 -2.58 1.66
N ASP A 292 1.12 -1.80 1.28
CA ASP A 292 2.42 -2.27 0.79
C ASP A 292 3.48 -2.49 1.89
N ASP A 293 3.20 -2.06 3.13
CA ASP A 293 4.10 -2.29 4.26
C ASP A 293 3.84 -3.67 4.88
N ILE A 294 4.91 -4.47 4.98
CA ILE A 294 4.88 -5.81 5.59
C ILE A 294 5.66 -5.77 6.89
N LEU A 295 5.03 -6.21 7.97
CA LEU A 295 5.64 -6.35 9.29
C LEU A 295 5.76 -7.82 9.65
N ILE A 296 6.94 -8.20 10.11
CA ILE A 296 7.24 -9.55 10.58
C ILE A 296 7.76 -9.43 12.01
N MET A 297 7.20 -10.19 12.92
CA MET A 297 7.50 -10.12 14.34
C MET A 297 7.98 -11.48 14.83
N PHE A 298 9.05 -11.48 15.61
CA PHE A 298 9.62 -12.69 16.21
C PHE A 298 9.76 -12.50 17.72
N LYS A 299 9.59 -13.58 18.48
CA LYS A 299 9.85 -13.63 19.93
C LYS A 299 11.04 -14.56 20.18
N ALA A 300 11.88 -14.20 21.14
CA ALA A 300 12.96 -15.08 21.60
C ALA A 300 13.38 -14.75 23.04
N PRO A 301 13.98 -15.68 23.80
CA PRO A 301 14.45 -15.41 25.15
C PRO A 301 15.50 -14.29 25.25
N ALA A 302 16.32 -14.10 24.21
CA ALA A 302 17.37 -13.10 24.16
C ALA A 302 17.67 -12.64 22.72
N THR A 303 18.26 -11.45 22.57
CA THR A 303 18.45 -10.80 21.27
C THR A 303 19.38 -11.54 20.32
N PHE A 304 20.36 -12.30 20.83
CA PHE A 304 21.32 -13.01 19.97
C PHE A 304 20.68 -14.18 19.20
N HIS A 305 19.54 -14.72 19.68
CA HIS A 305 18.80 -15.78 19.00
C HIS A 305 18.13 -15.32 17.69
N PHE A 306 17.89 -14.01 17.49
CA PHE A 306 17.24 -13.54 16.27
C PHE A 306 18.07 -13.74 15.01
N SER A 307 19.41 -13.79 15.13
CA SER A 307 20.26 -14.07 13.98
C SER A 307 19.99 -15.45 13.38
N SER A 308 19.70 -16.46 14.20
CA SER A 308 19.34 -17.80 13.73
C SER A 308 17.84 -17.94 13.48
N THR A 309 17.00 -17.55 14.46
CA THR A 309 15.55 -17.77 14.44
C THR A 309 14.85 -17.08 13.27
N CYS A 310 15.35 -15.92 12.83
CA CYS A 310 14.76 -15.18 11.71
C CYS A 310 15.21 -15.70 10.34
N THR A 311 16.26 -16.53 10.25
CA THR A 311 16.89 -16.86 8.95
C THR A 311 15.94 -17.59 8.02
N ASP A 312 15.40 -18.74 8.43
CA ASP A 312 14.52 -19.54 7.55
C ASP A 312 13.20 -18.82 7.22
N PRO A 313 12.51 -18.17 8.18
CA PRO A 313 11.32 -17.36 7.88
C PRO A 313 11.60 -16.23 6.88
N LEU A 314 12.72 -15.50 7.04
CA LEU A 314 13.07 -14.41 6.12
C LEU A 314 13.49 -14.93 4.75
N ASN A 315 14.09 -16.12 4.65
CA ASN A 315 14.38 -16.76 3.38
C ASN A 315 13.08 -17.13 2.63
N LYS A 316 12.08 -17.70 3.31
CA LYS A 316 10.75 -17.96 2.71
C LYS A 316 10.12 -16.69 2.15
N ILE A 317 10.16 -15.61 2.92
CA ILE A 317 9.63 -14.30 2.52
C ILE A 317 10.42 -13.74 1.33
N HIS A 318 11.74 -13.87 1.35
CA HIS A 318 12.57 -13.43 0.23
C HIS A 318 12.25 -14.19 -1.06
N THR A 319 12.15 -15.51 -0.99
CA THR A 319 11.78 -16.36 -2.14
C THR A 319 10.41 -15.94 -2.67
N TRP A 320 9.41 -15.76 -1.81
CA TRP A 320 8.10 -15.28 -2.25
C TRP A 320 8.19 -13.91 -2.95
N ILE A 321 8.99 -12.96 -2.43
CA ILE A 321 9.19 -11.64 -3.06
C ILE A 321 9.80 -11.79 -4.45
N GLN A 322 10.78 -12.68 -4.62
CA GLN A 322 11.43 -12.94 -5.92
C GLN A 322 10.47 -13.61 -6.91
N ASP A 323 9.75 -14.64 -6.48
CA ASP A 323 8.78 -15.37 -7.30
C ASP A 323 7.65 -14.45 -7.79
N ASN A 324 7.32 -13.42 -7.02
CA ASN A 324 6.33 -12.41 -7.36
C ASN A 324 6.90 -11.21 -8.15
N ASN A 325 8.17 -11.26 -8.58
CA ASN A 325 8.87 -10.18 -9.29
C ASN A 325 8.85 -8.83 -8.55
N LEU A 326 8.91 -8.88 -7.21
CA LEU A 326 8.99 -7.71 -6.35
C LEU A 326 10.42 -7.46 -5.87
N PHE A 327 10.68 -6.24 -5.42
CA PHE A 327 11.99 -5.82 -4.88
C PHE A 327 11.82 -5.14 -3.54
N ILE A 328 12.74 -5.39 -2.62
CA ILE A 328 12.76 -4.76 -1.30
C ILE A 328 13.48 -3.42 -1.40
N ASN A 329 12.90 -2.38 -0.81
CA ASN A 329 13.61 -1.14 -0.56
C ASN A 329 14.50 -1.29 0.67
N ASN A 330 15.76 -1.71 0.46
CA ASN A 330 16.74 -1.94 1.51
C ASN A 330 17.05 -0.68 2.35
N SER A 331 16.89 0.52 1.78
CA SER A 331 17.15 1.77 2.49
C SER A 331 16.04 2.15 3.47
N LYS A 332 14.80 1.71 3.20
CA LYS A 332 13.61 1.96 4.03
C LYS A 332 13.27 0.82 4.96
N SER A 333 13.68 -0.40 4.60
CA SER A 333 13.45 -1.59 5.42
C SER A 333 14.38 -1.58 6.62
N HIS A 334 13.83 -1.82 7.80
CA HIS A 334 14.53 -1.73 9.07
C HIS A 334 13.94 -2.71 10.07
N PHE A 335 14.68 -3.03 11.13
CA PHE A 335 14.15 -3.82 12.25
C PHE A 335 14.29 -3.06 13.56
N THR A 336 13.46 -3.43 14.53
CA THR A 336 13.45 -2.82 15.84
C THR A 336 13.28 -3.87 16.93
N ILE A 337 13.91 -3.66 18.08
CA ILE A 337 13.85 -4.57 19.22
C ILE A 337 13.03 -3.95 20.34
N VAL A 338 12.08 -4.71 20.86
CA VAL A 338 11.25 -4.34 22.02
C VAL A 338 11.57 -5.31 23.17
N SER A 339 12.11 -4.78 24.27
CA SER A 339 12.58 -5.57 25.42
C SER A 339 12.36 -4.81 26.73
N LYS A 340 11.96 -5.54 27.79
CA LYS A 340 11.89 -5.01 29.17
C LYS A 340 13.27 -4.85 29.84
N LYS A 341 14.29 -5.53 29.31
CA LYS A 341 15.67 -5.47 29.84
C LYS A 341 16.60 -4.81 28.83
N ASN A 342 17.66 -4.17 29.33
CA ASN A 342 18.77 -3.76 28.48
C ASN A 342 19.38 -4.99 27.80
N TYR A 343 19.66 -4.86 26.51
CA TYR A 343 20.38 -5.86 25.73
C TYR A 343 21.71 -5.27 25.28
N SER A 344 22.77 -6.08 25.37
CA SER A 344 24.12 -5.72 24.93
C SER A 344 24.38 -6.13 23.48
N HIS A 345 23.74 -7.21 23.02
CA HIS A 345 23.92 -7.75 21.67
C HIS A 345 22.86 -7.24 20.71
N ILE A 346 23.30 -6.69 19.56
CA ILE A 346 22.45 -6.34 18.43
C ILE A 346 22.56 -7.46 17.38
N PRO A 347 21.48 -8.19 17.06
CA PRO A 347 21.50 -9.27 16.08
C PRO A 347 21.78 -8.75 14.67
N THR A 348 22.45 -9.58 13.88
CA THR A 348 22.58 -9.34 12.43
C THR A 348 21.41 -10.01 11.74
N ILE A 349 20.48 -9.21 11.25
CA ILE A 349 19.31 -9.70 10.52
C ILE A 349 19.54 -9.52 9.02
N LYS A 350 19.29 -10.57 8.25
CA LYS A 350 19.43 -10.57 6.79
C LYS A 350 18.15 -11.05 6.13
N ILE A 351 17.86 -10.47 4.97
CA ILE A 351 16.88 -10.99 4.03
C ILE A 351 17.59 -11.18 2.68
N GLY A 352 17.76 -12.43 2.28
CA GLY A 352 18.73 -12.80 1.23
C GLY A 352 20.13 -12.32 1.56
N ASN A 353 20.73 -11.59 0.61
CA ASN A 353 22.08 -11.05 0.75
C ASN A 353 22.12 -9.69 1.46
N HIS A 354 20.97 -9.12 1.83
CA HIS A 354 20.89 -7.76 2.37
C HIS A 354 20.77 -7.77 3.90
N LYS A 355 21.65 -7.02 4.57
CA LYS A 355 21.52 -6.74 6.00
C LYS A 355 20.44 -5.70 6.22
N ILE A 356 19.46 -6.01 7.06
CA ILE A 356 18.42 -5.07 7.49
C ILE A 356 19.01 -4.19 8.59
N LYS A 357 18.87 -2.87 8.47
CA LYS A 357 19.43 -1.93 9.45
C LYS A 357 18.55 -1.86 10.71
N LEU A 358 19.17 -1.65 11.86
CA LEU A 358 18.45 -1.30 13.09
C LEU A 358 17.82 0.08 12.91
N GLY A 359 16.52 0.19 13.16
CA GLY A 359 15.75 1.43 13.08
C GLY A 359 16.13 2.44 14.18
N LEU A 360 15.64 3.67 14.03
CA LEU A 360 15.87 4.74 15.01
C LEU A 360 15.14 4.41 16.32
N LEU A 361 15.94 4.19 17.37
CA LEU A 361 15.50 3.93 18.73
C LEU A 361 15.74 5.19 19.58
N SER A 362 14.69 5.69 20.22
CA SER A 362 14.82 6.65 21.32
C SER A 362 14.74 5.87 22.62
N ARG A 363 15.86 5.82 23.35
CA ARG A 363 15.92 5.24 24.70
C ARG A 363 16.03 6.36 25.71
N HIS A 364 15.00 6.47 26.56
CA HIS A 364 15.03 7.28 27.76
C HIS A 364 15.17 6.36 28.99
N ARG A 365 15.63 6.90 30.12
CA ARG A 365 15.85 6.13 31.37
C ARG A 365 14.65 5.27 31.81
N SER A 366 13.44 5.60 31.35
CA SER A 366 12.17 4.97 31.71
C SER A 366 11.31 4.56 30.52
N SER A 367 11.82 4.61 29.27
CA SER A 367 11.04 4.22 28.09
C SER A 367 11.90 3.87 26.87
N VAL A 368 11.43 2.93 26.05
CA VAL A 368 11.97 2.64 24.71
C VAL A 368 10.91 3.02 23.68
N THR A 369 11.18 4.03 22.85
CA THR A 369 10.30 4.42 21.74
C THR A 369 10.90 4.04 20.40
N CYS A 370 10.10 3.38 19.60
CA CYS A 370 10.43 2.78 18.32
C CYS A 370 9.51 3.39 17.26
N ALA A 371 10.06 4.04 16.24
CA ALA A 371 9.25 4.58 15.15
C ALA A 371 9.22 3.62 13.95
N PHE A 372 8.05 3.39 13.38
CA PHE A 372 7.84 2.67 12.13
C PHE A 372 6.77 3.40 11.30
N GLY A 373 6.93 3.41 9.98
CA GLY A 373 5.89 3.88 9.07
C GLY A 373 4.84 2.80 8.84
N LEU A 374 3.55 3.18 8.88
CA LEU A 374 2.49 2.43 8.21
C LEU A 374 1.86 3.40 7.21
N GLY A 375 2.18 3.24 5.93
CA GLY A 375 1.82 4.17 4.87
C GLY A 375 2.74 5.39 4.74
N GLU A 376 2.47 6.22 3.73
CA GLU A 376 3.38 7.30 3.32
C GLU A 376 3.29 8.59 4.18
N TYR A 377 2.24 8.73 5.01
CA TYR A 377 1.94 9.97 5.73
C TYR A 377 1.81 9.83 7.25
N SER A 378 1.89 8.60 7.77
CA SER A 378 1.74 8.33 9.20
C SER A 378 2.97 7.63 9.75
N VAL A 379 3.52 8.21 10.82
CA VAL A 379 4.62 7.64 11.59
C VAL A 379 4.04 7.15 12.90
N PHE A 380 4.19 5.86 13.18
CA PHE A 380 3.74 5.26 14.43
C PHE A 380 4.95 5.00 15.32
N CYS A 381 4.87 5.46 16.57
CA CYS A 381 5.89 5.30 17.59
C CYS A 381 5.35 4.28 18.62
N ILE A 382 5.87 3.05 18.68
CA ILE A 382 5.60 2.15 19.83
C ILE A 382 6.53 2.57 20.97
N THR A 383 5.95 2.92 22.11
CA THR A 383 6.66 3.27 23.33
C THR A 383 6.43 2.20 24.40
N LEU A 384 7.49 1.55 24.82
CA LEU A 384 7.49 0.68 25.99
C LEU A 384 7.93 1.49 27.23
N LEU A 385 7.15 1.48 28.32
CA LEU A 385 7.60 2.05 29.60
C LEU A 385 8.39 1.02 30.43
N MET A 386 9.51 1.49 30.99
CA MET A 386 10.48 0.71 31.75
C MET A 386 10.57 1.26 33.19
N GLY A 387 10.02 0.54 34.18
CA GLY A 387 10.22 0.84 35.62
C GLY A 387 9.08 1.59 36.34
N GLU A 388 8.90 1.29 37.64
CA GLU A 388 7.79 1.76 38.48
C GLU A 388 8.02 3.21 38.92
N ARG A 389 7.07 4.11 38.65
CA ARG A 389 6.95 5.40 39.33
C ARG A 389 5.49 5.84 39.46
N SER A 390 5.21 6.54 40.56
CA SER A 390 4.03 7.37 40.76
C SER A 390 4.20 8.70 40.00
N GLY A 391 3.56 8.88 38.84
CA GLY A 391 3.50 10.14 38.06
C GLY A 391 3.61 9.95 36.54
N SER A 392 3.08 10.87 35.73
CA SER A 392 3.13 10.81 34.25
C SER A 392 4.58 10.77 33.72
N THR A 393 4.82 9.96 32.68
CA THR A 393 6.16 9.82 32.08
C THR A 393 6.23 10.52 30.72
N SER A 394 7.25 11.35 30.50
CA SER A 394 7.52 11.97 29.19
C SER A 394 8.21 10.96 28.27
N SER A 395 7.50 10.46 27.28
CA SER A 395 8.07 9.67 26.18
C SER A 395 8.49 10.58 25.03
N TRP A 396 9.59 10.24 24.34
CA TRP A 396 10.14 11.03 23.24
C TRP A 396 10.08 10.22 21.94
N CYS A 397 9.39 10.73 20.92
CA CYS A 397 9.42 10.10 19.59
C CYS A 397 10.78 10.43 18.91
N PRO A 398 11.49 9.45 18.31
CA PRO A 398 12.82 9.65 17.73
C PRO A 398 12.84 10.64 16.55
N LEU A 399 11.68 10.88 15.92
CA LEU A 399 11.57 11.65 14.67
C LEU A 399 11.31 13.15 14.89
N GLY A 400 10.98 13.55 16.12
CA GLY A 400 10.84 14.94 16.53
C GLY A 400 10.76 14.96 18.06
N ARG A 401 11.51 15.85 18.72
CA ARG A 401 11.54 16.00 20.19
C ARG A 401 10.19 16.47 20.74
N LEU A 402 9.15 15.66 20.61
CA LEU A 402 7.81 15.92 21.13
C LEU A 402 7.65 15.10 22.41
N PRO A 403 7.52 15.76 23.58
CA PRO A 403 7.16 15.06 24.81
C PRO A 403 5.71 14.57 24.71
N CYS A 404 5.48 13.29 24.99
CA CYS A 404 4.14 12.70 25.14
C CYS A 404 4.01 12.12 26.54
N GLU A 405 3.05 12.59 27.32
CA GLU A 405 2.73 12.04 28.64
C GLU A 405 1.99 10.71 28.49
N VAL A 406 2.57 9.64 29.06
CA VAL A 406 1.99 8.30 29.08
C VAL A 406 1.70 7.91 30.54
N PRO A 407 0.57 7.25 30.85
CA PRO A 407 0.27 6.77 32.19
C PRO A 407 1.37 5.81 32.68
N PRO A 408 1.80 5.88 33.94
CA PRO A 408 2.96 5.13 34.43
C PRO A 408 2.62 3.69 34.83
N VAL A 409 2.09 2.90 33.89
CA VAL A 409 1.84 1.48 34.11
C VAL A 409 3.06 0.69 33.63
N THR A 410 3.75 0.05 34.56
CA THR A 410 4.97 -0.71 34.28
C THR A 410 4.73 -1.96 33.48
N GLY A 411 5.64 -2.24 32.54
CA GLY A 411 5.52 -3.41 31.68
C GLY A 411 4.40 -3.32 30.66
N THR A 412 3.77 -2.15 30.49
CA THR A 412 2.76 -1.91 29.46
C THR A 412 3.41 -1.38 28.19
N VAL A 413 3.06 -1.97 27.05
CA VAL A 413 3.37 -1.46 25.71
C VAL A 413 2.34 -0.39 25.33
N TYR A 414 2.80 0.83 25.05
CA TYR A 414 1.99 1.88 24.46
C TYR A 414 2.28 2.01 22.98
N VAL A 415 1.25 2.38 22.21
CA VAL A 415 1.41 2.76 20.82
C VAL A 415 0.97 4.22 20.69
N LEU A 416 1.86 5.06 20.17
CA LEU A 416 1.64 6.46 19.89
C LEU A 416 1.55 6.66 18.38
N GLN A 417 0.48 7.28 17.90
CA GLN A 417 0.35 7.70 16.51
C GLN A 417 0.81 9.14 16.36
N PHE A 418 1.72 9.41 15.43
CA PHE A 418 2.10 10.77 15.03
C PHE A 418 1.70 10.97 13.57
N ASP A 419 0.69 11.82 13.35
CA ASP A 419 0.27 12.21 12.00
C ASP A 419 1.10 13.40 11.50
N ARG A 420 1.62 13.31 10.28
CA ARG A 420 2.45 14.37 9.69
C ARG A 420 1.55 15.41 9.00
N PHE A 421 1.22 16.51 9.69
CA PHE A 421 0.56 17.67 9.10
C PHE A 421 1.57 18.79 8.78
N SER A 422 2.06 18.84 7.53
CA SER A 422 2.95 19.89 6.98
C SER A 422 4.32 20.05 7.66
N SER A 423 5.15 20.99 7.18
CA SER A 423 6.59 21.18 7.48
C SER A 423 6.94 21.55 8.93
N SER A 424 6.04 21.35 9.88
CA SER A 424 6.20 21.61 11.31
C SER A 424 5.45 20.54 12.10
N TRP A 425 6.10 19.95 13.10
CA TRP A 425 5.48 19.09 14.11
C TRP A 425 4.53 19.94 14.97
N VAL A 426 3.22 19.81 14.79
CA VAL A 426 2.21 20.51 15.61
C VAL A 426 1.59 19.51 16.59
N TYR A 427 1.28 19.98 17.81
CA TYR A 427 0.72 19.23 18.93
C TYR A 427 -0.32 18.17 18.53
N PRO A 428 -0.31 16.98 19.16
CA PRO A 428 -1.17 15.87 18.81
C PRO A 428 -2.65 16.20 19.05
N ALA A 429 -3.50 15.96 18.04
CA ALA A 429 -4.89 15.60 18.27
C ALA A 429 -4.93 14.29 19.09
N PRO A 430 -5.98 14.03 19.89
CA PRO A 430 -5.87 13.31 21.16
C PRO A 430 -5.13 11.98 21.01
N LEU A 431 -4.10 11.82 21.84
CA LEU A 431 -3.34 10.58 21.98
C LEU A 431 -4.30 9.39 22.01
N LEU A 432 -4.22 8.51 21.01
CA LEU A 432 -4.77 7.17 21.12
C LEU A 432 -3.86 6.35 22.05
N LEU A 433 -4.01 6.61 23.35
CA LEU A 433 -3.48 5.73 24.39
C LEU A 433 -4.30 4.45 24.34
N ILE A 434 -3.80 3.47 23.59
CA ILE A 434 -4.27 2.10 23.75
C ILE A 434 -3.65 1.59 25.06
N SER A 435 -4.30 1.84 26.19
CA SER A 435 -4.04 1.14 27.45
C SER A 435 -4.77 -0.21 27.46
N SER A 436 -4.43 -1.08 28.39
CA SER A 436 -5.16 -2.35 28.65
C SER A 436 -6.65 -2.12 28.88
#